data_AF-A0A1C1D2C0-F1
#
_entry.id   AF-A0A1C1D2C0-F1
#
_cell.length_a   1.000
_cell.length_b   1.000
_cell.length_c   1.000
_cell.angle_alpha   90.00
_cell.angle_beta   90.00
_cell.angle_gamma   90.00
#
_symmetry.space_group_name_H-M   'P 1'
#
loop_
_entity.id
_entity.type
_entity.pdbx_description
1 polymer ?
#
loop_
_entity_poly.entity_id
_entity_poly.type
_entity_poly.pdbx_seq_one_letter_code
_entity_poly.pdbx_strand_id
1 'polypeptide(L)'
;MGFRSLVSLGFVLIPVAVTISVLLGLQAYRESQGLNPNPFVSSSNKIRSKNYCQRAFGITPFTNGQDYTLNPNQWALPEDYDGPGGLCMNVTTYDNGTYPTKTTAAQWSITWQYPRGPPTQPVHAFPNIKVDTDTFPVEISKVTAINFETEWYYGVGDERPEIVDIAALTEVQLDANVAVDMFLDSDPDKAIDTTQAKYEVMIWLGQYGASTQQIGLEEGVVTTQIVNGTTFSLYTGVNGLNQNVLTWVASDAATGHTNFFADLGPLLQGLTGIGGPTVNDYLGYIAFGSEAYDSGSNVTFYNKHLSLDLVTV
;
A
#
# COMPACT_ATOMS: atom_id res chain seq x y z
N MET A 1 14.21 -6.29 49.73
CA MET A 1 13.02 -6.10 48.86
C MET A 1 12.46 -7.44 48.32
N GLY A 2 12.53 -8.55 49.07
CA GLY A 2 12.50 -9.90 48.47
C GLY A 2 11.19 -10.71 48.49
N PHE A 3 10.16 -10.34 49.27
CA PHE A 3 8.96 -11.20 49.39
C PHE A 3 7.69 -10.58 48.77
N ARG A 4 7.58 -9.25 48.73
CA ARG A 4 6.43 -8.56 48.13
C ARG A 4 6.42 -8.58 46.59
N SER A 5 7.58 -8.69 45.96
CA SER A 5 7.72 -8.77 44.49
C SER A 5 7.28 -10.15 43.94
N LEU A 6 7.64 -11.24 44.62
CA LEU A 6 7.25 -12.61 44.22
C LEU A 6 5.74 -12.85 44.27
N VAL A 7 5.08 -12.36 45.32
CA VAL A 7 3.62 -12.47 45.46
C VAL A 7 2.92 -11.68 44.34
N SER A 8 3.42 -10.49 44.00
CA SER A 8 2.88 -9.68 42.90
C SER A 8 3.04 -10.34 41.53
N LEU A 9 4.17 -10.99 41.26
CA LEU A 9 4.40 -11.67 39.98
C LEU A 9 3.50 -12.90 39.82
N GLY A 10 3.32 -13.67 40.91
CA GLY A 10 2.43 -14.84 40.92
C GLY A 10 0.96 -14.48 40.63
N PHE A 11 0.47 -13.36 41.17
CA PHE A 11 -0.91 -12.91 40.90
C PHE A 11 -1.15 -12.44 39.46
N VAL A 12 -0.12 -12.04 38.72
CA VAL A 12 -0.24 -11.71 37.29
C VAL A 12 -0.12 -12.97 36.43
N LEU A 13 0.73 -13.93 36.81
CA LEU A 13 0.95 -15.15 36.03
C LEU A 13 -0.23 -16.11 36.08
N ILE A 14 -0.94 -16.23 37.21
CA ILE A 14 -2.08 -17.16 37.34
C ILE A 14 -3.20 -16.84 36.34
N PRO A 15 -3.72 -15.60 36.22
CA PRO A 15 -4.75 -15.27 35.23
C PRO A 15 -4.31 -15.53 33.79
N VAL A 16 -3.05 -15.22 33.45
CA VAL A 16 -2.51 -15.45 32.11
C VAL A 16 -2.44 -16.95 31.82
N ALA A 17 -1.91 -17.75 32.74
CA ALA A 17 -1.82 -19.20 32.59
C ALA A 17 -3.21 -19.86 32.47
N VAL A 18 -4.19 -19.42 33.26
CA VAL A 18 -5.58 -19.88 33.18
C VAL A 18 -6.17 -19.53 31.81
N THR A 19 -5.97 -18.30 31.34
CA THR A 19 -6.50 -17.85 30.03
C THR A 19 -5.91 -18.65 28.89
N ILE A 20 -4.57 -18.85 28.87
CA ILE A 20 -3.90 -19.68 27.85
C ILE A 20 -4.41 -21.12 27.90
N SER A 21 -4.56 -21.70 29.10
CA SER A 21 -5.05 -23.07 29.26
C SER A 21 -6.48 -23.24 28.75
N VAL A 22 -7.35 -22.26 29.00
CA VAL A 22 -8.73 -22.24 28.49
C VAL A 22 -8.73 -22.13 26.97
N LEU A 23 -7.89 -21.27 26.39
CA LEU A 23 -7.78 -21.12 24.93
C LEU A 23 -7.28 -22.39 24.25
N LEU A 24 -6.24 -23.03 24.80
CA LEU A 24 -5.72 -24.32 24.30
C LEU A 24 -6.77 -25.44 24.43
N GLY A 25 -7.50 -25.49 25.54
CA GLY A 25 -8.59 -26.45 25.74
C GLY A 25 -9.74 -26.26 24.76
N LEU A 26 -10.14 -25.00 24.51
CA LEU A 26 -11.12 -24.63 23.48
C LEU A 26 -10.64 -25.03 22.09
N GLN A 27 -9.38 -24.77 21.77
CA GLN A 27 -8.77 -25.13 20.49
C GLN A 27 -8.82 -26.65 20.27
N ALA A 28 -8.29 -27.43 21.22
CA ALA A 28 -8.29 -28.90 21.14
C ALA A 28 -9.70 -29.50 21.07
N TYR A 29 -10.65 -28.95 21.84
CA TYR A 29 -12.05 -29.36 21.77
C TYR A 29 -12.64 -29.09 20.39
N ARG A 30 -12.46 -27.87 19.85
CA ARG A 30 -13.00 -27.50 18.53
C ARG A 30 -12.40 -28.37 17.43
N GLU A 31 -11.10 -28.63 17.48
CA GLU A 31 -10.41 -29.51 16.55
C GLU A 31 -10.97 -30.94 16.62
N SER A 32 -11.27 -31.45 17.82
CA SER A 32 -11.92 -32.77 18.00
C SER A 32 -13.33 -32.85 17.42
N GLN A 33 -14.03 -31.72 17.31
CA GLN A 33 -15.38 -31.63 16.74
C GLN A 33 -15.35 -31.26 15.24
N GLY A 34 -14.17 -31.18 14.62
CA GLY A 34 -14.02 -30.75 13.22
C GLY A 34 -14.36 -29.27 12.98
N LEU A 35 -14.38 -28.45 14.05
CA LEU A 35 -14.57 -27.00 13.97
C LEU A 35 -13.21 -26.31 13.80
N ASN A 36 -13.22 -25.04 13.34
CA ASN A 36 -11.99 -24.25 13.24
C ASN A 36 -11.32 -24.18 14.63
N PRO A 37 -10.06 -24.64 14.78
CA PRO A 37 -9.34 -24.61 16.05
C PRO A 37 -9.19 -23.18 16.60
N ASN A 38 -9.09 -22.16 15.75
CA ASN A 38 -9.16 -20.77 16.17
C ASN A 38 -10.64 -20.32 16.24
N PRO A 39 -11.22 -20.11 17.44
CA PRO A 39 -12.62 -19.72 17.58
C PRO A 39 -12.94 -18.33 17.01
N PHE A 40 -11.92 -17.51 16.77
CA PHE A 40 -12.06 -16.16 16.23
C PHE A 40 -12.02 -16.12 14.70
N VAL A 41 -11.66 -17.25 14.05
CA VAL A 41 -11.60 -17.35 12.60
C VAL A 41 -12.78 -18.17 12.11
N SER A 42 -13.53 -17.60 11.17
CA SER A 42 -14.65 -18.28 10.56
C SER A 42 -14.16 -19.52 9.80
N SER A 43 -14.78 -20.69 10.02
CA SER A 43 -14.60 -21.85 9.13
C SER A 43 -15.31 -21.69 7.79
N SER A 44 -15.99 -20.55 7.57
CA SER A 44 -16.74 -20.31 6.36
C SER A 44 -15.80 -19.93 5.21
N ASN A 45 -15.96 -20.59 4.07
CA ASN A 45 -15.31 -20.19 2.81
C ASN A 45 -16.11 -19.07 2.09
N LYS A 46 -16.79 -18.20 2.84
CA LYS A 46 -17.56 -17.11 2.27
C LYS A 46 -16.63 -16.02 1.77
N ILE A 47 -16.94 -15.52 0.59
CA ILE A 47 -16.34 -14.30 0.03
C ILE A 47 -17.22 -13.13 0.47
N ARG A 48 -16.62 -12.09 1.04
CA ARG A 48 -17.31 -10.86 1.44
C ARG A 48 -16.73 -9.66 0.74
N SER A 49 -17.58 -8.84 0.17
CA SER A 49 -17.23 -7.51 -0.31
C SER A 49 -17.85 -6.47 0.62
N LYS A 50 -17.05 -5.48 1.03
CA LYS A 50 -17.51 -4.33 1.83
C LYS A 50 -17.04 -3.03 1.19
N ASN A 51 -17.91 -2.03 1.23
CA ASN A 51 -17.63 -0.70 0.71
C ASN A 51 -17.34 0.28 1.88
N TYR A 52 -16.34 1.13 1.70
CA TYR A 52 -15.85 2.11 2.66
C TYR A 52 -15.66 3.46 1.96
N CYS A 53 -16.52 4.42 2.28
CA CYS A 53 -16.49 5.77 1.68
C CYS A 53 -16.01 6.85 2.66
N GLN A 54 -15.46 6.44 3.81
CA GLN A 54 -14.82 7.35 4.76
C GLN A 54 -13.56 7.97 4.13
N ARG A 55 -13.23 9.21 4.52
CA ARG A 55 -12.04 9.91 4.00
C ARG A 55 -10.74 9.20 4.31
N ALA A 56 -10.54 8.81 5.58
CA ALA A 56 -9.39 8.05 6.03
C ALA A 56 -9.86 7.01 7.05
N PHE A 57 -9.61 5.73 6.74
CA PHE A 57 -10.02 4.62 7.59
C PHE A 57 -9.17 3.39 7.30
N GLY A 58 -8.50 2.87 8.32
CA GLY A 58 -7.70 1.64 8.21
C GLY A 58 -8.59 0.41 8.14
N ILE A 59 -8.43 -0.39 7.07
CA ILE A 59 -9.14 -1.63 6.83
C ILE A 59 -8.10 -2.74 6.80
N THR A 60 -8.10 -3.62 7.79
CA THR A 60 -7.13 -4.73 7.90
C THR A 60 -7.87 -6.06 7.74
N PRO A 61 -8.00 -6.60 6.51
CA PRO A 61 -8.58 -7.91 6.29
C PRO A 61 -7.84 -9.00 7.06
N PHE A 62 -8.59 -9.93 7.65
CA PHE A 62 -7.99 -11.11 8.27
C PHE A 62 -7.33 -12.00 7.21
N THR A 63 -6.13 -12.48 7.51
CA THR A 63 -5.32 -13.37 6.66
C THR A 63 -4.52 -14.35 7.51
N ASN A 64 -4.19 -15.51 6.94
CA ASN A 64 -3.27 -16.49 7.56
C ASN A 64 -1.79 -16.24 7.17
N GLY A 65 -1.50 -15.13 6.52
CA GLY A 65 -0.19 -14.76 6.00
C GLY A 65 0.25 -13.36 6.43
N GLN A 66 0.82 -12.62 5.49
CA GLN A 66 1.24 -11.23 5.61
C GLN A 66 0.01 -10.33 5.80
N ASP A 67 0.04 -9.52 6.86
CA ASP A 67 -0.99 -8.54 7.15
C ASP A 67 -0.84 -7.31 6.23
N TYR A 68 -1.99 -6.76 5.86
CA TYR A 68 -2.09 -5.54 5.05
C TYR A 68 -3.19 -4.64 5.61
N THR A 69 -2.97 -3.33 5.49
CA THR A 69 -4.00 -2.33 5.80
C THR A 69 -4.29 -1.50 4.57
N LEU A 70 -5.56 -1.46 4.17
CA LEU A 70 -6.06 -0.60 3.13
C LEU A 70 -6.59 0.71 3.73
N ASN A 71 -6.50 1.80 2.98
CA ASN A 71 -7.02 3.09 3.39
C ASN A 71 -7.53 3.88 2.18
N PRO A 72 -8.79 4.38 2.17
CA PRO A 72 -9.27 5.33 1.17
C PRO A 72 -8.40 6.59 1.03
N ASN A 73 -7.78 7.02 2.13
CA ASN A 73 -6.72 8.02 2.21
C ASN A 73 -6.94 9.29 1.35
N GLN A 74 -8.08 9.95 1.54
CA GLN A 74 -8.42 11.25 0.95
C GLN A 74 -7.75 12.40 1.70
N TRP A 75 -6.42 12.32 1.83
CA TRP A 75 -5.61 13.12 2.75
C TRP A 75 -5.57 14.62 2.43
N ALA A 76 -5.74 14.99 1.16
CA ALA A 76 -5.68 16.40 0.73
C ALA A 76 -7.03 17.12 0.85
N LEU A 77 -8.10 16.39 1.19
CA LEU A 77 -9.40 16.98 1.45
C LEU A 77 -9.52 17.40 2.92
N PRO A 78 -9.99 18.63 3.21
CA PRO A 78 -10.21 19.05 4.59
C PRO A 78 -11.29 18.22 5.28
N GLU A 79 -11.25 18.15 6.62
CA GLU A 79 -12.21 17.37 7.44
C GLU A 79 -13.69 17.78 7.25
N ASP A 80 -13.96 18.97 6.75
CA ASP A 80 -15.28 19.51 6.48
C ASP A 80 -15.60 19.63 4.98
N TYR A 81 -14.79 19.05 4.09
CA TYR A 81 -15.03 19.06 2.64
C TYR A 81 -16.46 18.63 2.27
N ASP A 82 -17.23 19.56 1.71
CA ASP A 82 -18.59 19.40 1.21
C ASP A 82 -18.68 19.64 -0.32
N GLY A 83 -17.53 19.75 -0.98
CA GLY A 83 -17.43 19.95 -2.41
C GLY A 83 -17.86 18.73 -3.23
N PRO A 84 -17.95 18.88 -4.57
CA PRO A 84 -18.35 17.79 -5.44
C PRO A 84 -17.30 16.68 -5.47
N GLY A 85 -17.74 15.47 -5.80
CA GLY A 85 -16.87 14.31 -5.89
C GLY A 85 -16.71 13.54 -4.58
N GLY A 86 -15.93 12.48 -4.65
CA GLY A 86 -15.69 11.57 -3.53
C GLY A 86 -15.02 10.28 -4.00
N LEU A 87 -14.67 9.45 -3.02
CA LEU A 87 -14.06 8.15 -3.24
C LEU A 87 -14.68 7.11 -2.32
N CYS A 88 -14.94 5.93 -2.88
CA CYS A 88 -15.36 4.75 -2.15
C CYS A 88 -14.43 3.58 -2.46
N MET A 89 -13.94 2.91 -1.43
CA MET A 89 -13.11 1.72 -1.54
C MET A 89 -13.92 0.46 -1.29
N ASN A 90 -13.83 -0.50 -2.21
CA ASN A 90 -14.41 -1.83 -2.06
C ASN A 90 -13.32 -2.86 -1.78
N VAL A 91 -13.47 -3.65 -0.71
CA VAL A 91 -12.51 -4.70 -0.34
C VAL A 91 -13.18 -6.07 -0.36
N THR A 92 -12.59 -7.01 -1.09
CA THR A 92 -13.06 -8.40 -1.19
C THR A 92 -12.18 -9.32 -0.36
N THR A 93 -12.79 -9.98 0.62
CA THR A 93 -12.10 -10.76 1.65
C THR A 93 -12.65 -12.18 1.70
N TYR A 94 -11.84 -13.11 2.20
CA TYR A 94 -12.23 -14.49 2.47
C TYR A 94 -12.37 -14.68 3.97
N ASP A 95 -13.54 -15.16 4.42
CA ASP A 95 -13.86 -15.33 5.85
C ASP A 95 -12.84 -16.23 6.59
N ASN A 96 -12.18 -17.13 5.86
CA ASN A 96 -11.16 -18.05 6.39
C ASN A 96 -9.71 -17.51 6.32
N GLY A 97 -9.49 -16.32 5.73
CA GLY A 97 -8.17 -15.70 5.56
C GLY A 97 -7.20 -16.46 4.63
N THR A 98 -7.69 -17.40 3.83
CA THR A 98 -6.85 -18.23 2.97
C THR A 98 -6.75 -17.63 1.57
N TYR A 99 -5.60 -17.04 1.28
CA TYR A 99 -5.24 -16.47 -0.02
C TYR A 99 -4.29 -17.42 -0.79
N PRO A 100 -4.10 -17.26 -2.13
CA PRO A 100 -3.25 -18.12 -2.94
C PRO A 100 -1.83 -18.31 -2.41
N THR A 101 -1.20 -17.25 -1.88
CA THR A 101 0.08 -17.30 -1.19
C THR A 101 -0.02 -16.65 0.18
N LYS A 102 1.02 -16.81 1.02
CA LYS A 102 1.11 -16.11 2.30
C LYS A 102 1.26 -14.59 2.14
N THR A 103 1.70 -14.13 0.98
CA THR A 103 1.96 -12.72 0.68
C THR A 103 0.88 -12.12 -0.23
N THR A 104 -0.13 -12.90 -0.62
CA THR A 104 -1.22 -12.39 -1.45
C THR A 104 -2.17 -11.56 -0.60
N ALA A 105 -2.44 -10.34 -1.03
CA ALA A 105 -3.40 -9.44 -0.39
C ALA A 105 -4.85 -9.71 -0.82
N ALA A 106 -5.78 -9.10 -0.09
CA ALA A 106 -7.18 -9.03 -0.50
C ALA A 106 -7.34 -8.20 -1.80
N GLN A 107 -8.24 -8.62 -2.69
CA GLN A 107 -8.59 -7.81 -3.86
C GLN A 107 -9.33 -6.57 -3.42
N TRP A 108 -9.08 -5.45 -4.10
CA TRP A 108 -9.74 -4.19 -3.77
C TRP A 108 -9.88 -3.29 -4.99
N SER A 109 -10.87 -2.41 -4.93
CA SER A 109 -11.07 -1.37 -5.93
C SER A 109 -11.41 -0.06 -5.24
N ILE A 110 -11.24 1.03 -5.96
CA ILE A 110 -11.79 2.33 -5.62
C ILE A 110 -12.61 2.82 -6.79
N THR A 111 -13.73 3.46 -6.49
CA THR A 111 -14.49 4.25 -7.45
C THR A 111 -14.48 5.67 -6.96
N TRP A 112 -14.10 6.61 -7.82
CA TRP A 112 -13.99 8.01 -7.43
C TRP A 112 -14.22 8.95 -8.60
N GLN A 113 -14.49 10.20 -8.24
CA GLN A 113 -14.50 11.34 -9.12
C GLN A 113 -14.16 12.58 -8.29
N TYR A 114 -13.25 13.41 -8.77
CA TYR A 114 -12.98 14.72 -8.18
C TYR A 114 -12.92 15.79 -9.27
N PRO A 115 -13.32 17.04 -8.95
CA PRO A 115 -13.00 18.17 -9.81
C PRO A 115 -11.48 18.39 -9.84
N ARG A 116 -10.98 19.08 -10.87
CA ARG A 116 -9.57 19.46 -10.94
C ARG A 116 -9.14 20.29 -9.72
N GLY A 117 -8.08 19.81 -9.07
CA GLY A 117 -7.46 20.47 -7.92
C GLY A 117 -6.61 21.69 -8.33
N PRO A 118 -6.16 22.51 -7.36
CA PRO A 118 -5.25 23.62 -7.64
C PRO A 118 -3.89 23.12 -8.15
N PRO A 119 -3.18 23.89 -9.00
CA PRO A 119 -1.85 23.50 -9.49
C PRO A 119 -0.81 23.22 -8.39
N THR A 120 -0.98 23.80 -7.21
CA THR A 120 -0.08 23.62 -6.06
C THR A 120 -0.33 22.33 -5.28
N GLN A 121 -1.50 21.70 -5.44
CA GLN A 121 -1.89 20.46 -4.75
C GLN A 121 -3.00 19.77 -5.58
N PRO A 122 -2.65 19.14 -6.71
CA PRO A 122 -3.66 18.59 -7.63
C PRO A 122 -4.21 17.23 -7.15
N VAL A 123 -3.47 16.51 -6.30
CA VAL A 123 -3.88 15.21 -5.75
C VAL A 123 -4.87 15.41 -4.61
N HIS A 124 -6.00 14.69 -4.66
CA HIS A 124 -7.03 14.69 -3.61
C HIS A 124 -6.90 13.50 -2.65
N ALA A 125 -6.44 12.36 -3.14
CA ALA A 125 -6.35 11.13 -2.37
C ALA A 125 -5.22 10.24 -2.87
N PHE A 126 -4.66 9.42 -1.98
CA PHE A 126 -3.80 8.28 -2.33
C PHE A 126 -4.35 7.00 -1.69
N PRO A 127 -5.52 6.50 -2.13
CA PRO A 127 -6.05 5.21 -1.73
C PRO A 127 -5.01 4.11 -1.98
N ASN A 128 -4.67 3.39 -0.92
CA ASN A 128 -3.57 2.44 -0.96
C ASN A 128 -3.81 1.22 -0.06
N ILE A 129 -2.95 0.23 -0.26
CA ILE A 129 -2.75 -0.92 0.60
C ILE A 129 -1.28 -0.95 1.05
N LYS A 130 -1.06 -0.86 2.37
CA LYS A 130 0.26 -0.92 2.99
C LYS A 130 0.56 -2.29 3.56
N VAL A 131 1.84 -2.65 3.60
CA VAL A 131 2.34 -3.85 4.28
C VAL A 131 2.41 -3.57 5.78
N ASP A 132 1.83 -4.45 6.59
CA ASP A 132 1.96 -4.41 8.05
C ASP A 132 2.95 -5.48 8.50
N THR A 133 4.16 -5.08 8.89
CA THR A 133 5.21 -6.01 9.28
C THR A 133 5.99 -5.48 10.48
N ASP A 134 6.36 -6.39 11.38
CA ASP A 134 7.25 -6.11 12.51
C ASP A 134 8.71 -5.89 12.07
N THR A 135 9.01 -6.11 10.78
CA THR A 135 10.33 -5.86 10.19
C THR A 135 10.62 -4.36 10.07
N PHE A 136 9.61 -3.50 9.95
CA PHE A 136 9.83 -2.06 9.86
C PHE A 136 10.12 -1.44 11.24
N PRO A 137 10.96 -0.39 11.30
CA PRO A 137 11.84 0.11 10.23
C PRO A 137 13.05 -0.81 10.01
N VAL A 138 13.41 -1.05 8.75
CA VAL A 138 14.57 -1.89 8.37
C VAL A 138 15.61 -1.10 7.60
N GLU A 139 16.87 -1.29 7.95
CA GLU A 139 18.00 -0.70 7.21
C GLU A 139 18.05 -1.27 5.78
N ILE A 140 18.21 -0.41 4.76
CA ILE A 140 18.22 -0.83 3.35
C ILE A 140 19.28 -1.92 3.10
N SER A 141 20.43 -1.86 3.79
CA SER A 141 21.50 -2.85 3.73
C SER A 141 21.09 -4.26 4.14
N LYS A 142 19.99 -4.40 4.89
CA LYS A 142 19.42 -5.68 5.34
C LYS A 142 18.30 -6.18 4.44
N VAL A 143 17.81 -5.37 3.51
CA VAL A 143 16.78 -5.77 2.54
C VAL A 143 17.43 -6.55 1.41
N THR A 144 17.14 -7.85 1.33
CA THR A 144 17.67 -8.70 0.25
C THR A 144 16.82 -8.65 -1.00
N ALA A 145 15.51 -8.52 -0.84
CA ALA A 145 14.56 -8.42 -1.95
C ALA A 145 13.26 -7.75 -1.48
N ILE A 146 12.60 -7.06 -2.41
CA ILE A 146 11.23 -6.57 -2.28
C ILE A 146 10.44 -7.24 -3.40
N ASN A 147 9.96 -8.46 -3.17
CA ASN A 147 9.21 -9.19 -4.19
C ASN A 147 7.84 -8.56 -4.32
N PHE A 148 7.53 -8.05 -5.51
CA PHE A 148 6.30 -7.35 -5.82
C PHE A 148 5.64 -7.98 -7.05
N GLU A 149 4.38 -8.37 -6.89
CA GLU A 149 3.52 -8.89 -7.96
C GLU A 149 2.22 -8.11 -7.97
N THR A 150 1.77 -7.64 -9.12
CA THR A 150 0.48 -6.95 -9.24
C THR A 150 -0.20 -7.23 -10.58
N GLU A 151 -1.52 -7.34 -10.54
CA GLU A 151 -2.44 -7.24 -11.68
C GLU A 151 -3.49 -6.18 -11.32
N TRP A 152 -3.53 -5.08 -12.07
CA TRP A 152 -4.46 -3.99 -11.81
C TRP A 152 -5.00 -3.37 -13.10
N TYR A 153 -6.16 -2.71 -13.01
CA TYR A 153 -6.82 -2.08 -14.14
C TYR A 153 -7.46 -0.76 -13.73
N TYR A 154 -7.65 0.12 -14.72
CA TYR A 154 -8.38 1.38 -14.60
C TYR A 154 -9.45 1.44 -15.69
N GLY A 155 -10.65 1.88 -15.34
CA GLY A 155 -11.76 1.98 -16.28
C GLY A 155 -12.76 3.04 -15.89
N VAL A 156 -13.59 3.43 -16.86
CA VAL A 156 -14.68 4.39 -16.66
C VAL A 156 -15.87 3.69 -16.02
N GLY A 157 -16.51 4.36 -15.07
CA GLY A 157 -17.70 3.89 -14.35
C GLY A 157 -17.37 3.25 -13.00
N ASP A 158 -18.38 2.58 -12.44
CA ASP A 158 -18.37 2.04 -11.07
C ASP A 158 -18.02 0.54 -11.01
N GLU A 159 -17.91 -0.11 -12.17
CA GLU A 159 -17.64 -1.53 -12.30
C GLU A 159 -16.14 -1.81 -12.30
N ARG A 160 -15.76 -3.01 -11.85
CA ARG A 160 -14.37 -3.47 -11.87
C ARG A 160 -13.91 -3.71 -13.31
N PRO A 161 -12.95 -2.93 -13.84
CA PRO A 161 -12.43 -3.14 -15.19
C PRO A 161 -11.54 -4.39 -15.26
N GLU A 162 -11.51 -5.06 -16.41
CA GLU A 162 -10.59 -6.19 -16.70
C GLU A 162 -9.53 -5.80 -17.76
N ILE A 163 -9.59 -4.57 -18.27
CA ILE A 163 -8.64 -3.98 -19.21
C ILE A 163 -8.50 -2.48 -18.92
N VAL A 164 -7.39 -1.87 -19.37
CA VAL A 164 -7.25 -0.41 -19.41
C VAL A 164 -7.62 0.07 -20.81
N ASP A 165 -8.74 0.79 -20.93
CA ASP A 165 -9.15 1.46 -22.17
C ASP A 165 -8.67 2.91 -22.18
N ILE A 166 -7.47 3.14 -22.72
CA ILE A 166 -6.84 4.47 -22.76
C ILE A 166 -7.71 5.51 -23.48
N ALA A 167 -8.46 5.11 -24.50
CA ALA A 167 -9.32 6.04 -25.23
C ALA A 167 -10.48 6.52 -24.33
N ALA A 168 -11.13 5.59 -23.63
CA ALA A 168 -12.19 5.93 -22.68
C ALA A 168 -11.67 6.79 -21.51
N LEU A 169 -10.50 6.45 -20.95
CA LEU A 169 -9.88 7.23 -19.87
C LEU A 169 -9.52 8.66 -20.32
N THR A 170 -9.07 8.81 -21.58
CA THR A 170 -8.77 10.12 -22.17
C THR A 170 -10.03 10.93 -22.40
N GLU A 171 -11.13 10.31 -22.84
CA GLU A 171 -12.42 10.98 -23.07
C GLU A 171 -12.97 11.60 -21.77
N VAL A 172 -12.80 10.90 -20.65
CA VAL A 172 -13.20 11.38 -19.32
C VAL A 172 -12.13 12.23 -18.64
N GLN A 173 -11.05 12.57 -19.34
CA GLN A 173 -9.97 13.42 -18.83
C GLN A 173 -9.41 12.90 -17.49
N LEU A 174 -9.17 11.59 -17.37
CA LEU A 174 -8.57 11.03 -16.17
C LEU A 174 -7.15 11.58 -15.97
N ASP A 175 -6.93 12.24 -14.84
CA ASP A 175 -5.62 12.48 -14.26
C ASP A 175 -5.46 11.58 -13.02
N ALA A 176 -4.58 10.58 -13.11
CA ALA A 176 -4.23 9.68 -12.01
C ALA A 176 -2.91 8.95 -12.29
N ASN A 177 -2.24 8.50 -11.24
CA ASN A 177 -1.16 7.52 -11.36
C ASN A 177 -1.54 6.19 -10.69
N VAL A 178 -0.67 5.19 -10.84
CA VAL A 178 -0.66 3.97 -10.04
C VAL A 178 0.76 3.73 -9.60
N ALA A 179 1.00 3.65 -8.29
CA ALA A 179 2.34 3.72 -7.74
C ALA A 179 2.54 2.81 -6.52
N VAL A 180 3.76 2.27 -6.40
CA VAL A 180 4.32 1.89 -5.11
C VAL A 180 4.89 3.16 -4.48
N ASP A 181 4.69 3.34 -3.19
CA ASP A 181 5.14 4.48 -2.40
C ASP A 181 5.88 3.99 -1.16
N MET A 182 7.07 4.54 -0.91
CA MET A 182 8.00 4.12 0.13
C MET A 182 8.59 5.31 0.86
N PHE A 183 8.60 5.27 2.19
CA PHE A 183 9.18 6.33 3.00
C PHE A 183 10.43 5.85 3.73
N LEU A 184 11.47 6.69 3.67
CA LEU A 184 12.78 6.38 4.22
C LEU A 184 13.41 7.56 4.96
N ASP A 185 14.15 7.24 6.02
CA ASP A 185 14.95 8.20 6.77
C ASP A 185 16.13 7.50 7.46
N SER A 186 17.18 8.27 7.73
CA SER A 186 18.27 7.88 8.62
C SER A 186 17.82 7.64 10.06
N ASP A 187 16.75 8.31 10.47
CA ASP A 187 16.09 8.18 11.75
C ASP A 187 14.94 7.15 11.64
N PRO A 188 15.05 5.98 12.29
CA PRO A 188 14.05 4.93 12.17
C PRO A 188 12.64 5.37 12.59
N ASP A 189 12.52 6.31 13.54
CA ASP A 189 11.22 6.82 14.01
C ASP A 189 10.56 7.72 12.95
N LYS A 190 11.36 8.39 12.10
CA LYS A 190 10.85 9.20 10.99
C LYS A 190 10.55 8.37 9.75
N ALA A 191 11.30 7.28 9.53
CA ALA A 191 11.10 6.41 8.37
C ALA A 191 9.69 5.77 8.34
N ILE A 192 9.06 5.58 9.50
CA ILE A 192 7.70 5.03 9.63
C ILE A 192 6.60 6.11 9.57
N ASP A 193 6.96 7.40 9.52
CA ASP A 193 6.03 8.53 9.46
C ASP A 193 6.08 9.17 8.08
N THR A 194 5.01 8.99 7.30
CA THR A 194 4.89 9.46 5.92
C THR A 194 4.99 10.98 5.78
N THR A 195 4.83 11.74 6.87
CA THR A 195 4.92 13.21 6.87
C THR A 195 6.27 13.75 7.34
N GLN A 196 7.10 12.91 7.99
CA GLN A 196 8.39 13.32 8.56
C GLN A 196 9.59 12.68 7.88
N ALA A 197 9.42 11.56 7.19
CA ALA A 197 10.50 10.88 6.49
C ALA A 197 11.19 11.80 5.49
N LYS A 198 12.53 11.81 5.48
CA LYS A 198 13.31 12.65 4.57
C LYS A 198 13.16 12.30 3.09
N TYR A 199 12.89 11.03 2.77
CA TYR A 199 12.80 10.52 1.42
C TYR A 199 11.45 9.88 1.16
N GLU A 200 10.89 10.16 0.00
CA GLU A 200 9.72 9.50 -0.59
C GLU A 200 10.18 8.88 -1.92
N VAL A 201 10.13 7.56 -2.02
CA VAL A 201 10.54 6.82 -3.23
C VAL A 201 9.31 6.18 -3.84
N MET A 202 8.94 6.66 -5.02
CA MET A 202 7.78 6.16 -5.75
C MET A 202 8.19 5.33 -6.96
N ILE A 203 7.39 4.32 -7.30
CA ILE A 203 7.54 3.53 -8.53
C ILE A 203 6.20 3.54 -9.25
N TRP A 204 6.10 4.36 -10.31
CA TRP A 204 4.90 4.55 -11.10
C TRP A 204 4.78 3.48 -12.19
N LEU A 205 3.67 2.74 -12.13
CA LEU A 205 3.24 1.75 -13.11
C LEU A 205 2.10 2.27 -13.99
N GLY A 206 1.39 3.33 -13.56
CA GLY A 206 0.37 4.02 -14.35
C GLY A 206 0.59 5.53 -14.31
N GLN A 207 0.39 6.21 -15.43
CA GLN A 207 0.45 7.67 -15.55
C GLN A 207 -0.58 8.13 -16.59
N TYR A 208 -1.73 8.62 -16.14
CA TYR A 208 -2.85 9.01 -17.00
C TYR A 208 -3.06 10.51 -16.94
N GLY A 209 -3.31 11.13 -18.09
CA GLY A 209 -3.62 12.55 -18.19
C GLY A 209 -2.40 13.47 -18.10
N ALA A 210 -2.57 14.70 -18.57
CA ALA A 210 -1.47 15.66 -18.74
C ALA A 210 -1.08 16.37 -17.44
N SER A 211 -1.96 16.37 -16.43
CA SER A 211 -1.68 16.96 -15.12
C SER A 211 -1.02 15.97 -14.16
N THR A 212 -0.99 14.68 -14.49
CA THR A 212 -0.26 13.66 -13.73
C THR A 212 1.22 13.71 -14.07
N GLN A 213 1.95 14.57 -13.36
CA GLN A 213 3.37 14.78 -13.53
C GLN A 213 4.10 14.46 -12.23
N GLN A 214 5.12 13.62 -12.32
CA GLN A 214 6.02 13.35 -11.22
C GLN A 214 6.87 14.58 -10.89
N ILE A 215 7.24 14.72 -9.61
CA ILE A 215 8.16 15.75 -9.17
C ILE A 215 9.51 15.53 -9.87
N GLY A 216 10.09 16.61 -10.42
CA GLY A 216 11.35 16.54 -11.17
C GLY A 216 11.19 16.42 -12.69
N LEU A 217 9.97 16.46 -13.24
CA LEU A 217 9.74 16.30 -14.68
C LEU A 217 10.46 17.36 -15.53
N GLU A 218 10.49 18.62 -15.07
CA GLU A 218 11.13 19.74 -15.82
C GLU A 218 12.65 19.62 -15.84
N GLU A 219 13.25 19.05 -14.78
CA GLU A 219 14.68 18.76 -14.66
C GLU A 219 15.11 17.58 -15.53
N GLY A 220 14.16 16.70 -15.88
CA GLY A 220 14.36 15.56 -16.75
C GLY A 220 14.88 14.31 -16.04
N VAL A 221 15.21 13.30 -16.85
CA VAL A 221 15.61 11.98 -16.34
C VAL A 221 17.02 12.05 -15.74
N VAL A 222 17.15 11.65 -14.48
CA VAL A 222 18.44 11.56 -13.77
C VAL A 222 19.23 10.33 -14.19
N THR A 223 18.56 9.17 -14.22
CA THR A 223 19.13 7.89 -14.64
C THR A 223 18.03 6.91 -15.06
N THR A 224 18.41 5.77 -15.63
CA THR A 224 17.49 4.68 -15.92
C THR A 224 17.94 3.37 -15.27
N GLN A 225 16.98 2.50 -14.95
CA GLN A 225 17.22 1.16 -14.41
C GLN A 225 16.27 0.17 -15.06
N ILE A 226 16.76 -1.01 -15.42
CA ILE A 226 15.92 -2.09 -15.99
C ILE A 226 15.62 -3.10 -14.89
N VAL A 227 14.34 -3.39 -14.70
CA VAL A 227 13.85 -4.40 -13.76
C VAL A 227 12.81 -5.27 -14.46
N ASN A 228 13.08 -6.59 -14.48
CA ASN A 228 12.28 -7.59 -15.18
C ASN A 228 11.86 -7.21 -16.62
N GLY A 229 12.78 -6.60 -17.38
CA GLY A 229 12.54 -6.18 -18.77
C GLY A 229 11.86 -4.81 -18.93
N THR A 230 11.33 -4.23 -17.85
CA THR A 230 10.76 -2.88 -17.86
C THR A 230 11.86 -1.85 -17.59
N THR A 231 11.94 -0.81 -18.42
CA THR A 231 12.85 0.32 -18.19
C THR A 231 12.15 1.34 -17.32
N PHE A 232 12.79 1.74 -16.22
CA PHE A 232 12.34 2.81 -15.35
C PHE A 232 13.23 4.03 -15.51
N SER A 233 12.63 5.21 -15.63
CA SER A 233 13.33 6.49 -15.64
C SER A 233 13.15 7.18 -14.30
N LEU A 234 14.24 7.61 -13.67
CA LEU A 234 14.22 8.32 -12.40
C LEU A 234 14.07 9.82 -12.60
N TYR A 235 13.17 10.42 -11.83
CA TYR A 235 13.01 11.85 -11.65
C TYR A 235 13.19 12.19 -10.17
N THR A 236 13.70 13.38 -9.88
CA THR A 236 13.96 13.81 -8.50
C THR A 236 13.56 15.25 -8.27
N GLY A 237 13.00 15.55 -7.10
CA GLY A 237 12.81 16.91 -6.63
C GLY A 237 12.38 16.94 -5.17
N VAL A 238 11.69 18.02 -4.77
CA VAL A 238 11.28 18.23 -3.38
C VAL A 238 9.79 18.53 -3.33
N ASN A 239 9.05 17.85 -2.44
CA ASN A 239 7.61 18.09 -2.27
C ASN A 239 7.31 19.24 -1.28
N GLY A 240 6.03 19.54 -1.08
CA GLY A 240 5.58 20.60 -0.17
C GLY A 240 5.92 20.39 1.31
N LEU A 241 6.27 19.15 1.71
CA LEU A 241 6.72 18.78 3.05
C LEU A 241 8.25 18.81 3.19
N ASN A 242 8.98 19.29 2.17
CA ASN A 242 10.43 19.32 2.12
C ASN A 242 11.08 17.93 2.18
N GLN A 243 10.37 16.90 1.70
CA GLN A 243 10.92 15.56 1.49
C GLN A 243 11.54 15.49 0.09
N ASN A 244 12.65 14.76 -0.05
CA ASN A 244 13.23 14.49 -1.37
C ASN A 244 12.43 13.36 -2.01
N VAL A 245 11.76 13.68 -3.12
CA VAL A 245 10.94 12.72 -3.86
C VAL A 245 11.76 12.15 -5.02
N LEU A 246 11.82 10.83 -5.10
CA LEU A 246 12.52 10.07 -6.13
C LEU A 246 11.51 9.15 -6.81
N THR A 247 11.10 9.49 -8.03
CA THR A 247 10.06 8.76 -8.75
C THR A 247 10.65 7.99 -9.92
N TRP A 248 10.59 6.67 -9.85
CA TRP A 248 10.83 5.77 -10.97
C TRP A 248 9.56 5.63 -11.80
N VAL A 249 9.59 6.02 -13.07
CA VAL A 249 8.43 5.88 -13.98
C VAL A 249 8.70 4.78 -15.00
N ALA A 250 7.83 3.77 -15.05
CA ALA A 250 7.90 2.71 -16.06
C ALA A 250 7.74 3.28 -17.47
N SER A 251 8.51 2.77 -18.43
CA SER A 251 8.51 3.24 -19.82
C SER A 251 7.15 3.18 -20.52
N ASP A 252 6.25 2.31 -20.04
CA ASP A 252 4.90 2.09 -20.54
C ASP A 252 3.81 2.51 -19.54
N ALA A 253 4.16 3.29 -18.51
CA ALA A 253 3.20 3.78 -17.50
C ALA A 253 2.02 4.55 -18.13
N ALA A 254 2.26 5.28 -19.23
CA ALA A 254 1.21 6.01 -19.96
C ALA A 254 0.12 5.10 -20.56
N THR A 255 0.43 3.83 -20.79
CA THR A 255 -0.52 2.81 -21.25
C THR A 255 -0.97 1.85 -20.14
N GLY A 256 -0.47 2.04 -18.92
CA GLY A 256 -0.67 1.15 -17.78
C GLY A 256 0.20 -0.10 -17.85
N HIS A 257 1.22 -0.16 -17.00
CA HIS A 257 1.99 -1.38 -16.73
C HIS A 257 1.20 -2.28 -15.75
N THR A 258 0.13 -2.88 -16.27
CA THR A 258 -0.93 -3.50 -15.47
C THR A 258 -0.54 -4.84 -14.83
N ASN A 259 0.39 -5.57 -15.43
CA ASN A 259 0.87 -6.86 -14.95
C ASN A 259 2.37 -6.76 -14.73
N PHE A 260 2.80 -6.79 -13.47
CA PHE A 260 4.20 -6.65 -13.12
C PHE A 260 4.58 -7.60 -11.99
N PHE A 261 5.68 -8.31 -12.18
CA PHE A 261 6.28 -9.19 -11.18
C PHE A 261 7.77 -8.94 -11.15
N ALA A 262 8.32 -8.44 -10.06
CA ALA A 262 9.75 -8.19 -9.95
C ALA A 262 10.22 -8.05 -8.50
N ASP A 263 11.53 -8.16 -8.31
CA ASP A 263 12.20 -7.58 -7.14
C ASP A 263 12.41 -6.08 -7.37
N LEU A 264 11.84 -5.23 -6.49
CA LEU A 264 12.00 -3.78 -6.53
C LEU A 264 13.29 -3.30 -5.83
N GLY A 265 13.99 -4.19 -5.13
CA GLY A 265 15.25 -3.90 -4.43
C GLY A 265 16.27 -3.13 -5.27
N PRO A 266 16.51 -3.49 -6.55
CA PRO A 266 17.41 -2.74 -7.43
C PRO A 266 17.03 -1.27 -7.64
N LEU A 267 15.73 -0.93 -7.67
CA LEU A 267 15.27 0.46 -7.81
C LEU A 267 15.55 1.27 -6.54
N LEU A 268 15.49 0.63 -5.36
CA LEU A 268 15.79 1.27 -4.09
C LEU A 268 17.31 1.42 -3.87
N GLN A 269 18.07 0.34 -4.06
CA GLN A 269 19.52 0.32 -3.88
C GLN A 269 20.24 1.22 -4.91
N GLY A 270 19.67 1.36 -6.11
CA GLY A 270 20.17 2.24 -7.17
C GLY A 270 20.13 3.74 -6.84
N LEU A 271 19.50 4.14 -5.73
CA LEU A 271 19.41 5.54 -5.30
C LEU A 271 20.64 6.03 -4.50
N THR A 272 21.49 5.11 -4.05
CA THR A 272 22.69 5.49 -3.30
C THR A 272 23.65 6.27 -4.21
N GLY A 273 24.01 7.48 -3.79
CA GLY A 273 24.98 8.33 -4.49
C GLY A 273 24.37 9.31 -5.51
N ILE A 274 23.06 9.28 -5.75
CA ILE A 274 22.35 10.21 -6.66
C ILE A 274 21.43 11.19 -5.93
N GLY A 275 21.69 11.43 -4.64
CA GLY A 275 20.90 12.33 -3.79
C GLY A 275 19.73 11.66 -3.06
N GLY A 276 19.49 10.37 -3.30
CA GLY A 276 18.50 9.57 -2.59
C GLY A 276 18.99 9.00 -1.25
N PRO A 277 18.24 8.04 -0.68
CA PRO A 277 18.65 7.32 0.52
C PRO A 277 19.93 6.51 0.27
N THR A 278 20.69 6.32 1.34
CA THR A 278 21.86 5.46 1.42
C THR A 278 21.48 4.09 1.98
N VAL A 279 22.34 3.10 1.77
CA VAL A 279 22.13 1.75 2.31
C VAL A 279 21.99 1.68 3.85
N ASN A 280 22.40 2.72 4.57
CA ASN A 280 22.28 2.80 6.04
C ASN A 280 20.99 3.50 6.50
N ASP A 281 20.22 4.08 5.58
CA ASP A 281 18.90 4.63 5.90
C ASP A 281 17.89 3.49 6.10
N TYR A 282 16.80 3.80 6.79
CA TYR A 282 15.75 2.86 7.12
C TYR A 282 14.57 3.02 6.15
N LEU A 283 14.09 1.90 5.63
CA LEU A 283 12.78 1.76 5.01
C LEU A 283 11.75 1.48 6.11
N GLY A 284 10.77 2.37 6.27
CA GLY A 284 9.75 2.25 7.32
C GLY A 284 8.33 2.07 6.79
N TYR A 285 8.12 2.25 5.49
CA TYR A 285 6.79 2.18 4.89
C TYR A 285 6.87 1.69 3.45
N ILE A 286 5.94 0.82 3.06
CA ILE A 286 5.70 0.44 1.66
C ILE A 286 4.18 0.30 1.46
N ALA A 287 3.64 1.01 0.47
CA ALA A 287 2.26 0.85 0.04
C ALA A 287 2.13 0.83 -1.48
N PHE A 288 1.05 0.24 -1.98
CA PHE A 288 0.68 0.27 -3.39
C PHE A 288 -0.71 0.88 -3.54
N GLY A 289 -0.89 1.78 -4.50
CA GLY A 289 -2.15 2.49 -4.66
C GLY A 289 -2.22 3.33 -5.93
N SER A 290 -3.17 4.25 -5.93
CA SER A 290 -3.39 5.20 -7.02
C SER A 290 -3.59 6.59 -6.46
N GLU A 291 -2.84 7.59 -6.92
CA GLU A 291 -3.16 8.98 -6.61
C GLU A 291 -4.32 9.46 -7.49
N ALA A 292 -5.38 9.94 -6.85
CA ALA A 292 -6.57 10.47 -7.50
C ALA A 292 -6.44 11.99 -7.64
N TYR A 293 -6.29 12.47 -8.87
CA TYR A 293 -6.24 13.89 -9.18
C TYR A 293 -7.64 14.34 -9.59
N ASP A 294 -8.04 14.16 -10.84
CA ASP A 294 -9.35 14.55 -11.33
C ASP A 294 -9.88 13.66 -12.44
N SER A 295 -11.20 13.68 -12.61
CA SER A 295 -11.88 12.98 -13.69
C SER A 295 -13.23 13.63 -14.01
N GLY A 296 -13.58 13.65 -15.29
CA GLY A 296 -14.85 14.16 -15.81
C GLY A 296 -16.06 13.30 -15.44
N SER A 297 -15.84 12.04 -15.05
CA SER A 297 -16.87 11.10 -14.59
C SER A 297 -16.28 10.11 -13.57
N ASN A 298 -17.13 9.27 -12.99
CA ASN A 298 -16.66 8.16 -12.15
C ASN A 298 -15.69 7.28 -12.92
N VAL A 299 -14.61 6.93 -12.25
CA VAL A 299 -13.61 5.97 -12.72
C VAL A 299 -13.33 4.98 -11.61
N THR A 300 -12.94 3.76 -11.99
CA THR A 300 -12.61 2.69 -11.05
C THR A 300 -11.20 2.18 -11.30
N PHE A 301 -10.37 2.22 -10.26
CA PHE A 301 -9.14 1.43 -10.18
C PHE A 301 -9.45 0.12 -9.48
N TYR A 302 -9.01 -1.00 -10.05
CA TYR A 302 -9.19 -2.33 -9.49
C TYR A 302 -7.86 -3.06 -9.43
N ASN A 303 -7.42 -3.39 -8.21
CA ASN A 303 -6.30 -4.27 -7.99
C ASN A 303 -6.81 -5.70 -7.79
N LYS A 304 -6.69 -6.48 -8.86
CA LYS A 304 -7.16 -7.85 -8.97
C LYS A 304 -6.20 -8.84 -8.32
N HIS A 305 -4.91 -8.54 -8.36
CA HIS A 305 -3.89 -9.31 -7.66
C HIS A 305 -2.84 -8.35 -7.10
N LEU A 306 -2.42 -8.62 -5.87
CA LEU A 306 -1.23 -8.03 -5.29
C LEU A 306 -0.58 -9.08 -4.39
N SER A 307 0.73 -9.21 -4.52
CA SER A 307 1.58 -9.88 -3.55
C SER A 307 2.80 -9.02 -3.29
N LEU A 308 3.10 -8.76 -2.01
CA LEU A 308 4.26 -7.97 -1.62
C LEU A 308 4.97 -8.63 -0.44
N ASP A 309 6.25 -8.95 -0.63
CA ASP A 309 7.08 -9.63 0.36
C ASP A 309 8.41 -8.88 0.56
N LEU A 310 8.68 -8.49 1.80
CA LEU A 310 9.93 -7.84 2.20
C LEU A 310 10.86 -8.88 2.80
N VAL A 311 11.89 -9.27 2.05
CA VAL A 311 12.86 -10.28 2.47
C VAL A 311 14.08 -9.60 3.07
N THR A 312 14.49 -10.05 4.25
CA THR A 312 15.61 -9.50 5.01
C THR A 312 16.59 -10.59 5.45
N VAL A 313 17.85 -10.22 5.74
CA VAL A 313 18.88 -11.12 6.29
C VAL A 313 18.78 -11.36 7.79
#